data_AF-A9PJ83-F1
#
_entry.id   AF-A9PJ83-F1
#
_cell.length_a   1.000
_cell.length_b   1.000
_cell.length_c   1.000
_cell.angle_alpha   90.00
_cell.angle_beta   90.00
_cell.angle_gamma   90.00
#
_symmetry.space_group_name_H-M   'P 1'
#
loop_
_entity.id
_entity.type
_entity.pdbx_description
1 polymer ?
#
loop_
_entity_poly.entity_id
_entity_poly.type
_entity_poly.pdbx_seq_one_letter_code
_entity_poly.pdbx_strand_id
1 'polypeptide(L)'
;MVDGWAGIAGEVLMLKPLILYHLKNFFLVKTEKDREEAMDPGSLGFNTGEPRIQLYFLLGLVYATVTPVLLPFIIIFFAFAYVVFRHQIINVYNQEYESGAAFWPDVHGRVITALVISQLALLGLMSTKEAAQSAPFLIALPVLTIWFHRFCNGRHKSAFVKYPLQEAMMKDTLERARDPNFNLKAYLQDAYIHPVFKGGDGDEDDDLSKKLETESVLVPTKRQSRKNTPAPSKISGASSPSLFEVVKNGDP
;
A
#
# COMPACT_ATOMS: atom_id res chain seq x y z
N MET A 1 -5.00 -27.65 4.13
CA MET A 1 -5.85 -28.13 3.02
C MET A 1 -7.26 -27.58 3.09
N VAL A 2 -8.00 -27.79 4.18
CA VAL A 2 -9.40 -27.32 4.32
C VAL A 2 -9.52 -25.80 4.24
N ASP A 3 -8.89 -25.06 5.16
CA ASP A 3 -8.97 -23.58 5.17
C ASP A 3 -8.27 -22.92 3.97
N GLY A 4 -7.14 -23.49 3.52
CA GLY A 4 -6.38 -22.93 2.40
C GLY A 4 -6.98 -23.24 1.03
N TRP A 5 -7.02 -24.51 0.64
CA TRP A 5 -7.36 -24.92 -0.73
C TRP A 5 -8.86 -24.78 -0.99
N ALA A 6 -9.70 -25.32 -0.09
CA ALA A 6 -11.14 -25.21 -0.24
C ALA A 6 -11.63 -23.77 0.00
N GLY A 7 -10.99 -23.04 0.92
CA GLY A 7 -11.28 -21.63 1.15
C GLY A 7 -11.08 -20.78 -0.11
N ILE A 8 -9.92 -20.86 -0.76
CA ILE A 8 -9.63 -20.12 -1.99
C ILE A 8 -10.53 -20.59 -3.14
N ALA A 9 -10.74 -21.90 -3.29
CA ALA A 9 -11.62 -22.42 -4.33
C ALA A 9 -13.07 -21.94 -4.16
N GLY A 10 -13.57 -21.87 -2.91
CA GLY A 10 -14.87 -21.30 -2.60
C GLY A 10 -14.93 -19.78 -2.80
N GLU A 11 -13.81 -19.09 -2.58
CA GLU A 11 -13.71 -17.64 -2.80
C GLU A 11 -13.90 -17.27 -4.27
N VAL A 12 -13.45 -18.11 -5.22
CA VAL A 12 -13.68 -17.94 -6.67
C VAL A 12 -15.18 -17.81 -6.99
N LEU A 13 -16.02 -18.60 -6.32
CA LEU A 13 -17.47 -18.60 -6.56
C LEU A 13 -18.17 -17.37 -5.98
N MET A 14 -17.53 -16.63 -5.08
CA MET A 14 -18.07 -15.44 -4.43
C MET A 14 -19.53 -15.62 -3.99
N LEU A 15 -19.83 -16.73 -3.30
CA LEU A 15 -21.20 -17.13 -2.96
C LEU A 15 -21.95 -16.05 -2.16
N LYS A 16 -21.25 -15.32 -1.29
CA LYS A 16 -21.85 -14.26 -0.45
C LYS A 16 -22.44 -13.12 -1.29
N PRO A 17 -21.67 -12.38 -2.12
CA PRO A 17 -22.24 -11.34 -2.96
C PRO A 17 -23.20 -11.90 -4.00
N LEU A 18 -22.98 -13.12 -4.52
CA LEU A 18 -23.89 -13.73 -5.49
C LEU A 18 -25.29 -13.96 -4.91
N ILE A 19 -25.39 -14.52 -3.70
CA ILE A 19 -26.68 -14.75 -3.03
C ILE A 19 -27.34 -13.41 -2.66
N LEU A 20 -26.57 -12.47 -2.13
CA LEU A 20 -27.09 -11.14 -1.79
C LEU A 20 -27.59 -10.37 -3.00
N TYR A 21 -26.90 -10.48 -4.14
CA TYR A 21 -27.32 -9.87 -5.40
C TYR A 21 -28.69 -10.42 -5.84
N HIS A 22 -28.87 -11.74 -5.88
CA HIS A 22 -30.15 -12.33 -6.27
C HIS A 22 -31.28 -11.98 -5.29
N LEU A 23 -30.99 -11.92 -4.00
CA LEU A 23 -31.96 -11.52 -2.99
C LEU A 23 -32.37 -10.05 -3.13
N LYS A 24 -31.40 -9.13 -3.29
CA LYS A 24 -31.65 -7.71 -3.53
C LYS A 24 -32.40 -7.49 -4.84
N ASN A 25 -32.01 -8.20 -5.90
CA ASN A 25 -32.64 -8.10 -7.21
C ASN A 25 -34.11 -8.55 -7.19
N PHE A 26 -34.44 -9.55 -6.36
CA PHE A 26 -35.82 -10.03 -6.25
C PHE A 26 -36.71 -9.14 -5.37
N PHE A 27 -36.17 -8.58 -4.28
CA PHE A 27 -36.98 -7.87 -3.28
C PHE A 27 -36.90 -6.35 -3.31
N LEU A 28 -35.76 -5.77 -3.71
CA LEU A 28 -35.43 -4.36 -3.48
C LEU A 28 -35.21 -3.55 -4.77
N VAL A 29 -34.71 -4.19 -5.84
CA VAL A 29 -34.40 -3.50 -7.10
C VAL A 29 -35.68 -3.10 -7.83
N LYS A 30 -35.83 -1.80 -8.10
CA LYS A 30 -36.93 -1.26 -8.91
C LYS A 30 -36.43 -0.52 -10.16
N THR A 31 -35.22 0.06 -10.07
CA THR A 31 -34.59 0.83 -11.15
C THR A 31 -33.24 0.23 -11.54
N GLU A 32 -32.73 0.59 -12.72
CA GLU A 32 -31.40 0.16 -13.18
C GLU A 32 -30.28 0.67 -12.25
N LYS A 33 -30.45 1.84 -11.62
CA LYS A 33 -29.48 2.37 -10.64
C LYS A 33 -29.40 1.49 -9.39
N ASP A 34 -30.54 1.04 -8.88
CA ASP A 34 -30.58 0.13 -7.71
C ASP A 34 -29.87 -1.20 -8.02
N ARG A 35 -29.87 -1.60 -9.30
CA ARG A 35 -29.18 -2.82 -9.75
C ARG A 35 -27.66 -2.65 -9.74
N GLU A 36 -27.17 -1.49 -10.15
CA GLU A 36 -25.73 -1.15 -10.06
C GLU A 36 -25.27 -1.14 -8.59
N GLU A 37 -26.05 -0.55 -7.69
CA GLU A 37 -25.77 -0.58 -6.24
C GLU A 37 -25.80 -1.99 -5.66
N ALA A 38 -26.66 -2.86 -6.19
CA ALA A 38 -26.71 -4.26 -5.77
C ALA A 38 -25.51 -5.09 -6.29
N MET A 39 -24.80 -4.62 -7.31
CA MET A 39 -23.66 -5.29 -7.93
C MET A 39 -22.32 -5.03 -7.24
N ASP A 40 -22.29 -4.31 -6.11
CA ASP A 40 -21.05 -4.03 -5.38
C ASP A 40 -20.38 -5.32 -4.84
N PRO A 41 -19.20 -5.70 -5.36
CA PRO A 41 -18.47 -6.89 -4.92
C PRO A 41 -17.64 -6.65 -3.66
N GLY A 42 -17.47 -5.39 -3.24
CA GLY A 42 -16.58 -4.97 -2.17
C GLY A 42 -15.10 -4.94 -2.53
N SER A 43 -14.28 -4.61 -1.53
CA SER A 43 -12.82 -4.55 -1.65
C SER A 43 -12.12 -5.85 -1.29
N LEU A 44 -10.83 -5.91 -1.66
CA LEU A 44 -9.96 -7.01 -1.28
C LEU A 44 -9.83 -7.06 0.24
N GLY A 45 -10.15 -8.22 0.83
CA GLY A 45 -10.16 -8.43 2.28
C GLY A 45 -8.77 -8.46 2.91
N PHE A 46 -8.05 -7.34 2.92
CA PHE A 46 -6.70 -7.22 3.49
C PHE A 46 -6.69 -7.67 4.96
N ASN A 47 -7.75 -7.33 5.71
CA ASN A 47 -7.94 -7.73 7.11
C ASN A 47 -7.97 -9.25 7.35
N THR A 48 -8.44 -10.05 6.40
CA THR A 48 -8.59 -11.51 6.56
C THR A 48 -7.53 -12.28 5.76
N GLY A 49 -7.24 -11.84 4.54
CA GLY A 49 -6.28 -12.48 3.65
C GLY A 49 -4.83 -12.30 4.11
N GLU A 50 -4.45 -11.11 4.59
CA GLU A 50 -3.07 -10.82 4.96
C GLU A 50 -2.60 -11.65 6.18
N PRO A 51 -3.35 -11.74 7.29
CA PRO A 51 -2.96 -12.59 8.41
C PRO A 51 -2.95 -14.09 8.05
N ARG A 52 -3.86 -14.54 7.17
CA ARG A 52 -3.91 -15.93 6.69
C ARG A 52 -2.64 -16.30 5.93
N ILE A 53 -2.19 -15.45 5.01
CA ILE A 53 -0.96 -15.66 4.25
C ILE A 53 0.26 -15.68 5.18
N GLN A 54 0.30 -14.79 6.18
CA GLN A 54 1.38 -14.74 7.16
C GLN A 54 1.47 -15.99 8.03
N LEU A 55 0.34 -16.57 8.41
CA LEU A 55 0.29 -17.85 9.12
C LEU A 55 0.93 -18.97 8.28
N TYR A 56 0.63 -19.04 6.99
CA TYR A 56 1.21 -20.04 6.10
C TYR A 56 2.70 -19.82 5.85
N PHE A 57 3.15 -18.56 5.79
CA PHE A 57 4.57 -18.23 5.78
C PHE A 57 5.29 -18.69 7.05
N LEU A 58 4.73 -18.42 8.22
CA LEU A 58 5.27 -18.89 9.50
C LEU A 58 5.35 -20.41 9.54
N LEU A 59 4.27 -21.10 9.17
CA LEU A 59 4.22 -22.56 9.12
C LEU A 59 5.27 -23.12 8.16
N GLY A 60 5.40 -22.53 6.97
CA GLY A 60 6.40 -22.92 5.98
C GLY A 60 7.82 -22.76 6.50
N LEU A 61 8.14 -21.62 7.12
CA LEU A 61 9.47 -21.35 7.66
C LEU A 61 9.83 -22.26 8.84
N VAL A 62 8.88 -22.51 9.76
CA VAL A 62 9.12 -23.36 10.94
C VAL A 62 9.27 -24.83 10.53
N TYR A 63 8.38 -25.33 9.66
CA TYR A 63 8.38 -26.74 9.29
C TYR A 63 9.32 -27.08 8.14
N ALA A 64 9.90 -26.11 7.44
CA ALA A 64 10.90 -26.36 6.38
C ALA A 64 12.04 -27.26 6.85
N THR A 65 12.54 -27.02 8.07
CA THR A 65 13.66 -27.78 8.65
C THR A 65 13.24 -29.02 9.41
N VAL A 66 11.97 -29.12 9.82
CA VAL A 66 11.45 -30.24 10.64
C VAL A 66 10.81 -31.32 9.78
N THR A 67 9.96 -30.92 8.83
CA THR A 67 9.19 -31.84 7.97
C THR A 67 9.03 -31.21 6.58
N PRO A 68 10.01 -31.41 5.68
CA PRO A 68 10.04 -30.75 4.38
C PRO A 68 8.89 -31.19 3.45
N VAL A 69 8.24 -32.31 3.75
CA VAL A 69 7.05 -32.81 3.04
C VAL A 69 5.89 -31.80 3.05
N LEU A 70 5.86 -30.86 4.00
CA LEU A 70 4.83 -29.83 4.08
C LEU A 70 5.01 -28.71 3.04
N LEU A 71 6.25 -28.44 2.59
CA LEU A 71 6.56 -27.33 1.68
C LEU A 71 5.87 -27.42 0.31
N PRO A 72 5.85 -28.58 -0.39
CA PRO A 72 5.12 -28.71 -1.65
C PRO A 72 3.65 -28.30 -1.55
N PHE A 73 2.97 -28.64 -0.45
CA PHE A 73 1.57 -28.28 -0.25
C PHE A 73 1.35 -26.77 -0.08
N ILE A 74 2.27 -26.08 0.59
CA ILE A 74 2.25 -24.62 0.73
C ILE A 74 2.56 -23.94 -0.62
N ILE A 75 3.53 -24.45 -1.38
CA ILE A 75 3.88 -23.89 -2.69
C ILE A 75 2.71 -24.01 -3.67
N ILE A 76 2.08 -25.18 -3.74
CA ILE A 76 0.88 -25.41 -4.56
C ILE A 76 -0.25 -24.47 -4.13
N PHE A 77 -0.44 -24.31 -2.82
CA PHE A 77 -1.40 -23.34 -2.29
C PHE A 77 -1.11 -21.92 -2.79
N PHE A 78 0.13 -21.43 -2.68
CA PHE A 78 0.48 -20.08 -3.11
C PHE A 78 0.35 -19.89 -4.63
N ALA A 79 0.71 -20.90 -5.42
CA ALA A 79 0.54 -20.87 -6.87
C ALA A 79 -0.95 -20.76 -7.25
N PHE A 80 -1.80 -21.57 -6.62
CA PHE A 80 -3.24 -21.52 -6.84
C PHE A 80 -3.86 -20.20 -6.36
N ALA A 81 -3.50 -19.74 -5.16
CA ALA A 81 -3.92 -18.46 -4.61
C ALA A 81 -3.57 -17.30 -5.55
N TYR A 82 -2.35 -17.29 -6.08
CA TYR A 82 -1.89 -16.25 -7.00
C TYR A 82 -2.76 -16.16 -8.25
N VAL A 83 -3.09 -17.30 -8.88
CA VAL A 83 -3.94 -17.31 -10.08
C VAL A 83 -5.35 -16.83 -9.76
N VAL A 84 -5.93 -17.29 -8.66
CA VAL A 84 -7.28 -16.93 -8.24
C VAL A 84 -7.37 -15.44 -7.89
N PHE A 85 -6.53 -14.95 -7.00
CA PHE A 85 -6.56 -13.54 -6.61
C PHE A 85 -6.22 -12.62 -7.78
N ARG A 86 -5.30 -13.02 -8.67
CA ARG A 86 -5.03 -12.25 -9.90
C ARG A 86 -6.26 -12.14 -10.79
N HIS A 87 -7.03 -13.22 -10.94
CA HIS A 87 -8.28 -13.18 -11.69
C HIS A 87 -9.32 -12.27 -11.02
N GLN A 88 -9.48 -12.37 -9.71
CA GLN A 88 -10.46 -11.58 -8.97
C GLN A 88 -10.13 -10.09 -8.91
N ILE A 89 -8.85 -9.72 -8.79
CA ILE A 89 -8.39 -8.33 -8.80
C ILE A 89 -8.69 -7.67 -10.15
N ILE A 90 -8.58 -8.41 -11.26
CA ILE A 90 -8.84 -7.86 -12.59
C ILE A 90 -10.34 -7.75 -12.88
N ASN A 91 -11.13 -8.74 -12.47
CA ASN A 91 -12.51 -8.88 -12.95
C ASN A 91 -13.59 -8.48 -11.96
N VAL A 92 -13.30 -8.44 -10.66
CA VAL A 92 -14.33 -8.32 -9.64
C VAL A 92 -14.05 -7.24 -8.61
N TYR A 93 -12.94 -7.33 -7.87
CA TYR A 93 -12.75 -6.46 -6.72
C TYR A 93 -12.62 -4.99 -7.12
N ASN A 94 -13.34 -4.13 -6.38
CA ASN A 94 -13.19 -2.69 -6.49
C ASN A 94 -12.37 -2.16 -5.31
N GLN A 95 -11.34 -1.38 -5.58
CA GLN A 95 -10.45 -0.88 -4.54
C GLN A 95 -11.02 0.41 -3.93
N GLU A 96 -11.51 0.31 -2.70
CA GLU A 96 -12.11 1.44 -1.95
C GLU A 96 -11.10 2.55 -1.61
N TYR A 97 -9.82 2.19 -1.40
CA TYR A 97 -8.78 3.14 -1.01
C TYR A 97 -7.44 2.79 -1.67
N GLU A 98 -6.72 3.82 -2.13
CA GLU A 98 -5.37 3.68 -2.69
C GLU A 98 -4.32 4.05 -1.63
N SER A 99 -3.54 3.06 -1.20
CA SER A 99 -2.52 3.24 -0.15
C SER A 99 -1.10 3.36 -0.69
N GLY A 100 -0.86 3.12 -1.99
CA GLY A 100 0.49 3.11 -2.56
C GLY A 100 1.42 2.06 -1.93
N ALA A 101 0.87 0.92 -1.50
CA ALA A 101 1.59 -0.16 -0.82
C ALA A 101 2.32 0.25 0.48
N ALA A 102 1.81 1.27 1.19
CA ALA A 102 2.38 1.74 2.46
C ALA A 102 2.43 0.66 3.57
N PHE A 103 1.68 -0.43 3.45
CA PHE A 103 1.67 -1.56 4.38
C PHE A 103 2.89 -2.50 4.26
N TRP A 104 3.72 -2.35 3.22
CA TRP A 104 4.84 -3.26 2.96
C TRP A 104 5.87 -3.36 4.12
N PRO A 105 6.26 -2.27 4.80
CA PRO A 105 7.16 -2.35 5.95
C PRO A 105 6.62 -3.23 7.09
N ASP A 106 5.30 -3.26 7.27
CA ASP A 106 4.65 -4.08 8.30
C ASP A 106 4.68 -5.56 7.91
N VAL A 107 4.34 -5.88 6.66
CA VAL A 107 4.43 -7.25 6.12
C VAL A 107 5.87 -7.77 6.23
N HIS A 108 6.85 -6.97 5.80
CA HIS A 108 8.27 -7.31 5.91
C HIS A 108 8.69 -7.59 7.37
N GLY A 109 8.29 -6.72 8.32
CA GLY A 109 8.59 -6.91 9.73
C GLY A 109 8.01 -8.22 10.30
N ARG A 110 6.79 -8.59 9.91
CA ARG A 110 6.15 -9.84 10.35
C ARG A 110 6.81 -11.07 9.74
N VAL A 111 7.24 -11.03 8.47
CA VAL A 111 8.00 -12.12 7.84
C VAL A 111 9.38 -12.31 8.50
N ILE A 112 10.08 -11.22 8.81
CA ILE A 112 11.34 -11.30 9.57
C ILE A 112 11.10 -11.90 10.96
N THR A 113 10.03 -11.49 11.64
CA THR A 113 9.67 -12.05 12.95
C THR A 113 9.38 -13.55 12.85
N ALA A 114 8.67 -14.00 11.82
CA ALA A 114 8.43 -15.41 11.55
C ALA A 114 9.74 -16.19 11.29
N LEU A 115 10.71 -15.57 10.60
CA LEU A 115 12.03 -16.15 10.38
C LEU A 115 12.82 -16.30 11.69
N VAL A 116 12.79 -15.30 12.57
CA VAL A 116 13.39 -15.37 13.90
C VAL A 116 12.73 -16.48 14.73
N ILE A 117 11.40 -16.58 14.70
CA ILE A 117 10.67 -17.67 15.39
C ILE A 117 11.09 -19.04 14.87
N SER A 118 11.22 -19.21 13.54
CA SER A 118 11.71 -20.45 12.94
C SER A 118 13.13 -20.82 13.41
N GLN A 119 14.04 -19.85 13.47
CA GLN A 119 15.41 -20.06 13.94
C GLN A 119 15.46 -20.44 15.44
N LEU A 120 14.64 -19.79 16.27
CA LEU A 120 14.53 -20.13 17.69
C LEU A 120 13.89 -21.51 17.91
N ALA A 121 12.88 -21.87 17.12
CA ALA A 121 12.27 -23.20 17.16
C ALA A 121 13.28 -24.29 16.75
N LEU A 122 14.08 -24.03 15.71
CA LEU A 122 15.16 -24.93 15.28
C LEU A 122 16.24 -25.08 16.36
N LEU A 123 16.63 -23.98 17.01
CA LEU A 123 17.56 -24.02 18.13
C LEU A 123 17.01 -24.88 19.27
N GLY A 124 15.73 -24.69 19.63
CA GLY A 124 15.05 -25.50 20.63
C GLY A 124 15.04 -27.00 20.27
N LEU A 125 14.77 -27.34 19.01
CA LEU A 125 14.77 -28.72 18.52
C LEU A 125 16.17 -29.34 18.50
N MET A 126 17.20 -28.59 18.13
CA MET A 126 18.58 -29.11 18.11
C MET A 126 19.16 -29.25 19.52
N SER A 127 18.71 -28.42 20.46
CA SER A 127 19.08 -28.51 21.87
C SER A 127 18.63 -29.83 22.52
N THR A 128 17.54 -30.45 22.06
CA THR A 128 17.09 -31.75 22.59
C THR A 128 17.83 -32.94 22.00
N LYS A 129 18.57 -32.75 20.90
CA LYS A 129 19.34 -33.81 20.21
C LYS A 129 20.82 -33.84 20.58
N GLU A 130 21.22 -33.16 21.67
CA GLU A 130 22.60 -33.07 22.16
C GLU A 130 23.64 -32.58 21.13
N ALA A 131 23.19 -31.88 20.07
CA ALA A 131 24.03 -31.40 18.99
C ALA A 131 24.75 -30.08 19.36
N ALA A 132 25.49 -30.06 20.47
CA ALA A 132 26.09 -28.86 21.07
C ALA A 132 27.03 -28.10 20.12
N GLN A 133 27.70 -28.80 19.19
CA GLN A 133 28.61 -28.20 18.21
C GLN A 133 27.90 -27.26 17.22
N SER A 134 26.58 -27.41 17.03
CA SER A 134 25.78 -26.60 16.10
C SER A 134 25.19 -25.33 16.72
N ALA A 135 25.18 -25.23 18.06
CA ALA A 135 24.59 -24.11 18.80
C ALA A 135 25.16 -22.71 18.43
N PRO A 136 26.48 -22.49 18.31
CA PRO A 136 27.00 -21.16 18.00
C PRO A 136 26.58 -20.68 16.60
N PHE A 137 26.51 -21.58 15.62
CA PHE A 137 26.04 -21.26 14.27
C PHE A 137 24.56 -20.91 14.26
N LEU A 138 23.73 -21.65 15.03
CA LEU A 138 22.30 -21.39 15.13
C LEU A 138 21.98 -20.07 15.86
N ILE A 139 22.80 -19.65 16.83
CA ILE A 139 22.66 -18.37 17.52
C ILE A 139 23.08 -17.19 16.61
N ALA A 140 24.04 -17.39 15.72
CA ALA A 140 24.46 -16.34 14.78
C ALA A 140 23.33 -15.96 13.80
N LEU A 141 22.44 -16.90 13.45
CA LEU A 141 21.32 -16.67 12.53
C LEU A 141 20.33 -15.60 12.98
N PRO A 142 19.71 -15.65 14.19
CA PRO A 142 18.80 -14.61 14.66
C PRO A 142 19.48 -13.25 14.84
N VAL A 143 20.76 -13.23 15.21
CA VAL A 143 21.53 -11.98 15.30
C VAL A 143 21.67 -11.33 13.92
N LEU A 144 22.02 -12.13 12.91
CA LEU A 144 22.18 -11.65 11.54
C LEU A 144 20.84 -11.21 10.94
N THR A 145 19.74 -11.92 11.19
CA THR A 145 18.41 -11.53 10.68
C THR A 145 17.90 -10.23 11.31
N ILE A 146 18.11 -10.04 12.63
CA ILE A 146 17.77 -8.78 13.31
C ILE A 146 18.64 -7.62 12.80
N TRP A 147 19.94 -7.86 12.58
CA TRP A 147 20.83 -6.86 11.99
C TRP A 147 20.40 -6.48 10.57
N PHE A 148 20.08 -7.47 9.74
CA PHE A 148 19.53 -7.26 8.39
C PHE A 148 18.23 -6.45 8.42
N HIS A 149 17.31 -6.76 9.33
CA HIS A 149 16.08 -6.00 9.49
C HIS A 149 16.33 -4.53 9.86
N ARG A 150 17.30 -4.27 10.76
CA ARG A 150 17.73 -2.90 11.08
C ARG A 150 18.30 -2.18 9.86
N PHE A 151 19.12 -2.87 9.06
CA PHE A 151 19.65 -2.32 7.82
C PHE A 151 18.54 -1.96 6.83
N CYS A 152 17.60 -2.88 6.57
CA CYS A 152 16.47 -2.64 5.68
C CYS A 152 15.56 -1.51 6.18
N ASN A 153 15.29 -1.44 7.49
CA ASN A 153 14.51 -0.35 8.06
C ASN A 153 15.22 1.00 7.91
N GLY A 154 16.53 1.07 8.12
CA GLY A 154 17.29 2.31 7.92
C GLY A 154 17.30 2.76 6.46
N ARG A 155 17.44 1.82 5.52
CA ARG A 155 17.66 2.13 4.10
C ARG A 155 16.38 2.29 3.27
N HIS A 156 15.35 1.49 3.53
CA HIS A 156 14.19 1.37 2.65
C HIS A 156 12.89 1.88 3.28
N LYS A 157 12.71 1.79 4.60
CA LYS A 157 11.46 2.22 5.26
C LYS A 157 11.13 3.70 5.00
N SER A 158 12.16 4.54 4.88
CA SER A 158 11.96 5.97 4.58
C SER A 158 11.20 6.21 3.28
N ALA A 159 11.34 5.33 2.28
CA ALA A 159 10.65 5.48 0.99
C ALA A 159 9.14 5.25 1.11
N PHE A 160 8.70 4.43 2.06
CA PHE A 160 7.29 4.13 2.28
C PHE A 160 6.60 5.14 3.22
N VAL A 161 7.36 5.82 4.07
CA VAL A 161 6.82 6.72 5.12
C VAL A 161 6.99 8.19 4.77
N LYS A 162 8.05 8.56 4.05
CA LYS A 162 8.37 9.94 3.73
C LYS A 162 8.38 10.15 2.22
N TYR A 163 7.58 11.11 1.77
CA TYR A 163 7.58 11.51 0.36
C TYR A 163 8.73 12.50 0.09
N PRO A 164 9.65 12.22 -0.86
CA PRO A 164 10.79 13.08 -1.13
C PRO A 164 10.40 14.37 -1.87
N LEU A 165 10.93 15.51 -1.42
CA LEU A 165 10.64 16.83 -2.01
C LEU A 165 11.04 16.95 -3.49
N GLN A 166 12.06 16.19 -3.91
CA GLN A 166 12.49 16.18 -5.31
C GLN A 166 11.41 15.60 -6.23
N GLU A 167 10.75 14.51 -5.83
CA GLU A 167 9.66 13.92 -6.61
C GLU A 167 8.41 14.81 -6.56
N ALA A 168 8.13 15.42 -5.41
CA ALA A 168 7.04 16.40 -5.28
C ALA A 168 7.22 17.56 -6.27
N MET A 169 8.39 18.21 -6.27
CA MET A 169 8.67 19.32 -7.19
C MET A 169 8.65 18.87 -8.65
N MET A 170 9.20 17.69 -8.96
CA MET A 170 9.16 17.15 -10.32
C MET A 170 7.72 16.94 -10.79
N LYS A 171 6.86 16.33 -9.96
CA LYS A 171 5.46 16.11 -10.28
C LYS A 171 4.71 17.44 -10.46
N ASP A 172 4.91 18.41 -9.56
CA ASP A 172 4.31 19.74 -9.66
C ASP A 172 4.69 20.44 -10.97
N THR A 173 5.95 20.35 -11.39
CA THR A 173 6.41 20.95 -12.66
C THR A 173 5.79 20.29 -13.89
N LEU A 174 5.63 18.96 -13.87
CA LEU A 174 5.01 18.21 -14.96
C LEU A 174 3.51 18.51 -15.05
N GLU A 175 2.81 18.58 -13.92
CA GLU A 175 1.39 18.93 -13.89
C GLU A 175 1.15 20.36 -14.38
N ARG A 176 1.99 21.31 -13.98
CA ARG A 176 1.91 22.70 -14.47
C ARG A 176 2.18 22.82 -15.97
N ALA A 177 3.06 21.98 -16.51
CA ALA A 177 3.32 21.93 -17.94
C ALA A 177 2.18 21.28 -18.73
N ARG A 178 1.52 20.27 -18.14
CA ARG A 178 0.38 19.58 -18.75
C ARG A 178 -0.87 20.46 -18.80
N ASP A 179 -1.24 21.04 -17.65
CA ASP A 179 -2.48 21.80 -17.47
C ASP A 179 -2.20 23.18 -16.82
N PRO A 180 -1.73 24.18 -17.58
CA PRO A 180 -1.27 25.46 -17.02
C PRO A 180 -2.38 26.34 -16.43
N ASN A 181 -3.62 26.16 -16.88
CA ASN A 181 -4.78 26.95 -16.45
C ASN A 181 -5.66 26.23 -15.41
N PHE A 182 -5.15 25.17 -14.77
CA PHE A 182 -5.92 24.40 -13.79
C PHE A 182 -6.15 25.19 -12.49
N ASN A 183 -7.43 25.41 -12.13
CA ASN A 183 -7.80 26.10 -10.90
C ASN A 183 -7.83 25.11 -9.70
N LEU A 184 -6.68 24.97 -9.05
CA LEU A 184 -6.51 24.08 -7.90
C LEU A 184 -7.43 24.43 -6.72
N LYS A 185 -7.71 25.72 -6.51
CA LYS A 185 -8.50 26.20 -5.38
C LYS A 185 -9.94 25.71 -5.49
N ALA A 186 -10.57 25.92 -6.64
CA ALA A 186 -11.93 25.46 -6.90
C ALA A 186 -12.02 23.92 -6.82
N TYR A 187 -11.02 23.20 -7.34
CA TYR A 187 -11.00 21.74 -7.29
C TYR A 187 -10.94 21.16 -5.86
N LEU A 188 -10.21 21.82 -4.95
CA LEU A 188 -9.99 21.31 -3.59
C LEU A 188 -11.01 21.81 -2.56
N GLN A 189 -11.79 22.84 -2.89
CA GLN A 189 -12.71 23.51 -1.98
C GLN A 189 -13.72 22.56 -1.34
N ASP A 190 -14.30 21.66 -2.14
CA ASP A 190 -15.37 20.76 -1.69
C ASP A 190 -14.89 19.31 -1.44
N ALA A 191 -13.59 19.05 -1.57
CA ALA A 191 -13.04 17.68 -1.57
C ALA A 191 -13.28 16.95 -0.23
N TYR A 192 -13.08 17.64 0.90
CA TYR A 192 -13.12 17.07 2.25
C TYR A 192 -14.36 17.48 3.07
N ILE A 193 -15.42 17.94 2.40
CA ILE A 193 -16.72 18.15 3.03
C ILE A 193 -17.32 16.79 3.41
N HIS A 194 -17.90 16.70 4.61
CA HIS A 194 -18.55 15.47 5.07
C HIS A 194 -19.63 15.03 4.07
N PRO A 195 -19.75 13.74 3.72
CA PRO A 195 -20.66 13.28 2.66
C PRO A 195 -22.11 13.73 2.81
N VAL A 196 -22.60 13.88 4.04
CA VAL A 196 -23.97 14.37 4.32
C VAL A 196 -24.18 15.85 3.94
N PHE A 197 -23.11 16.65 3.93
CA PHE A 197 -23.15 18.07 3.59
C PHE A 197 -22.72 18.37 2.15
N LYS A 198 -22.36 17.35 1.36
CA LYS A 198 -22.22 17.53 -0.09
C LYS A 198 -23.65 17.67 -0.64
N GLY A 199 -24.07 18.92 -0.86
CA GLY A 199 -25.39 19.23 -1.39
C GLY A 199 -25.65 18.44 -2.67
N GLY A 200 -26.84 17.85 -2.77
CA GLY A 200 -27.36 17.51 -4.09
C GLY A 200 -27.73 18.82 -4.76
N ASP A 201 -27.07 19.12 -5.88
CA ASP A 201 -27.24 20.29 -6.77
C ASP A 201 -26.13 21.35 -6.60
N GLY A 202 -25.17 21.29 -7.54
CA GLY A 202 -23.95 22.11 -7.59
C GLY A 202 -24.15 23.56 -8.02
N ASP A 203 -25.26 24.20 -7.63
CA ASP A 203 -25.58 25.58 -8.03
C ASP A 203 -25.74 26.56 -6.85
N GLU A 204 -25.93 26.10 -5.59
CA GLU A 204 -26.12 26.98 -4.42
C GLU A 204 -24.87 27.14 -3.52
N ASP A 205 -23.88 26.24 -3.62
CA ASP A 205 -22.69 26.21 -2.75
C ASP A 205 -21.68 27.32 -3.05
N ASP A 206 -21.74 27.90 -4.25
CA ASP A 206 -20.80 28.91 -4.75
C ASP A 206 -20.91 30.25 -3.99
N ASP A 207 -22.07 30.54 -3.40
CA ASP A 207 -22.34 31.79 -2.65
C ASP A 207 -22.00 31.67 -1.16
N LEU A 208 -22.19 30.50 -0.54
CA LEU A 208 -21.84 30.26 0.86
C LEU A 208 -20.32 30.21 1.06
N SER A 209 -19.64 29.59 0.10
CA SER A 209 -18.18 29.49 0.00
C SER A 209 -17.48 30.85 -0.08
N LYS A 210 -17.97 31.77 -0.93
CA LYS A 210 -17.43 33.14 -1.03
C LYS A 210 -17.57 33.93 0.28
N LYS A 211 -18.62 33.65 1.06
CA LYS A 211 -18.88 34.31 2.34
C LYS A 211 -17.91 33.88 3.44
N LEU A 212 -17.54 32.60 3.49
CA LEU A 212 -16.57 32.05 4.45
C LEU A 212 -15.14 32.53 4.19
N GLU A 213 -14.73 32.67 2.92
CA GLU A 213 -13.41 33.21 2.57
C GLU A 213 -13.22 34.67 3.01
N THR A 214 -14.31 35.45 2.97
CA THR A 214 -14.30 36.86 3.37
C THR A 214 -14.09 37.03 4.88
N GLU A 215 -14.48 36.04 5.70
CA GLU A 215 -14.26 36.05 7.17
C GLU A 215 -12.90 35.48 7.60
N SER A 216 -12.22 34.71 6.76
CA SER A 216 -10.90 34.14 7.10
C SER A 216 -9.78 35.20 6.98
N VAL A 217 -9.67 36.09 7.99
CA VAL A 217 -8.55 37.02 8.11
C VAL A 217 -7.25 36.21 8.24
N LEU A 218 -6.42 36.22 7.19
CA LEU A 218 -5.08 35.63 7.21
C LEU A 218 -4.23 36.34 8.27
N VAL A 219 -4.00 35.69 9.41
CA VAL A 219 -3.05 36.16 10.42
C VAL A 219 -1.63 36.04 9.84
N PRO A 220 -0.89 37.14 9.66
CA PRO A 220 0.47 37.05 9.14
C PRO A 220 1.38 36.42 10.20
N THR A 221 1.73 35.14 10.03
CA THR A 221 2.76 34.50 10.85
C THR A 221 4.14 34.84 10.27
N LYS A 222 4.80 35.83 10.87
CA LYS A 222 6.17 36.21 10.52
C LYS A 222 7.14 35.09 10.93
N ARG A 223 7.40 34.12 10.05
CA ARG A 223 8.44 33.11 10.28
C ARG A 223 9.80 33.72 9.93
N GLN A 224 10.55 34.18 10.92
CA GLN A 224 11.96 34.55 10.72
C GLN A 224 12.77 33.27 10.43
N SER A 225 13.16 33.10 9.17
CA SER A 225 14.17 32.12 8.78
C SER A 225 15.51 32.55 9.34
N ARG A 226 15.95 31.95 10.46
CA ARG A 226 17.33 32.05 10.91
C ARG A 226 18.20 31.19 9.97
N LYS A 227 18.58 31.75 8.82
CA LYS A 227 19.70 31.23 8.01
C LYS A 227 20.98 31.41 8.81
N ASN A 228 21.34 30.43 9.62
CA ASN A 228 22.69 30.27 10.17
C ASN A 228 22.93 28.77 10.41
N THR A 229 23.23 28.04 9.35
CA THR A 229 23.80 26.69 9.45
C THR A 229 25.32 26.84 9.30
N PRO A 230 26.13 26.54 10.32
CA PRO A 230 27.58 26.70 10.25
C PRO A 230 28.21 25.43 9.66
N ALA A 231 28.00 25.16 8.38
CA ALA A 231 28.79 24.16 7.64
C ALA A 231 28.58 24.29 6.13
N PRO A 232 29.64 24.50 5.33
CA PRO A 232 29.55 24.38 3.87
C PRO A 232 29.41 22.91 3.47
N SER A 233 28.36 22.58 2.73
CA SER A 233 28.21 21.27 2.10
C SER A 233 29.25 21.09 1.00
N LYS A 234 30.30 20.30 1.26
CA LYS A 234 31.24 19.82 0.24
C LYS A 234 30.61 18.68 -0.55
N ILE A 235 29.91 18.98 -1.65
CA ILE A 235 29.81 18.05 -2.79
C ILE A 235 29.84 18.90 -4.07
N SER A 236 31.00 18.94 -4.69
CA SER A 236 31.25 19.42 -6.05
C SER A 236 31.30 18.22 -7.01
N GLY A 237 30.59 18.33 -8.13
CA GLY A 237 30.97 17.68 -9.39
C GLY A 237 30.21 16.41 -9.76
N ALA A 238 29.22 16.54 -10.65
CA ALA A 238 29.09 15.73 -11.88
C ALA A 238 27.92 16.25 -12.74
N SER A 239 28.28 16.92 -13.83
CA SER A 239 27.61 17.01 -15.14
C SER A 239 26.07 17.04 -15.22
N SER A 240 25.52 18.21 -15.54
CA SER A 240 24.22 18.35 -16.21
C SER A 240 24.30 17.89 -17.68
N PRO A 241 23.30 17.21 -18.25
CA PRO A 241 23.13 17.17 -19.70
C PRO A 241 22.37 18.41 -20.17
N SER A 242 22.88 19.02 -21.24
CA SER A 242 22.40 20.21 -21.93
C SER A 242 21.00 20.02 -22.52
N LEU A 243 20.14 21.03 -22.35
CA LEU A 243 18.87 21.22 -23.05
C LEU A 243 19.13 21.46 -24.54
N PHE A 244 18.30 20.84 -25.40
CA PHE A 244 18.25 21.11 -26.84
C PHE A 244 17.65 22.50 -27.11
N GLU A 245 18.36 23.27 -27.92
CA GLU A 245 18.00 24.61 -28.38
C GLU A 245 17.01 24.50 -29.56
N VAL A 246 15.80 25.07 -29.41
CA VAL A 246 14.82 25.18 -30.50
C VAL A 246 15.10 26.47 -31.26
N VAL A 247 15.65 26.33 -32.48
CA VAL A 247 15.83 27.43 -33.43
C VAL A 247 14.48 27.81 -34.03
N LYS A 248 14.01 29.03 -33.73
CA LYS A 248 12.97 29.72 -34.52
C LYS A 248 13.65 30.39 -35.71
N ASN A 249 13.41 29.90 -36.93
CA ASN A 249 13.64 30.69 -38.13
C ASN A 249 12.31 31.31 -38.55
N GLY A 250 12.32 32.64 -38.66
CA GLY A 250 11.25 33.43 -39.25
C GLY A 250 11.37 33.45 -40.77
N ASP A 251 10.20 33.41 -41.42
CA ASP A 251 10.03 33.69 -42.84
C ASP A 251 10.18 35.19 -43.13
N PRO A 252 10.62 35.57 -44.34
CA PRO A 252 10.19 36.79 -45.00
C PRO A 252 8.87 36.59 -45.77
#